data_AF-A0A352Y4K4-F1
#
_entry.id   AF-A0A352Y4K4-F1
#
_cell.length_a   1.000
_cell.length_b   1.000
_cell.length_c   1.000
_cell.angle_alpha   90.00
_cell.angle_beta   90.00
_cell.angle_gamma   90.00
#
_symmetry.space_group_name_H-M   'P 1'
#
loop_
_entity.id
_entity.type
_entity.pdbx_description
1 polymer ?
#
loop_
_entity_poly.entity_id
_entity_poly.type
_entity_poly.pdbx_seq_one_letter_code
_entity_poly.pdbx_strand_id
1 'polypeptide(L)'
;MAQWAYKVVYIDYRGRISCEGLETLIANERRSTFARRYMNTLGREGWELVGIQPLTSNSAYYTFKRPAQESDYAEEAPAASSSEAAPGGPTVETA
;
A
#
# COMPACT_ATOMS: atom_id res chain seq x y z
N MET A 1 -16.27 -12.70 -20.43
CA MET A 1 -14.92 -13.14 -20.02
C MET A 1 -14.80 -12.79 -18.54
N ALA A 2 -14.32 -13.68 -17.67
CA ALA A 2 -14.16 -13.35 -16.26
C ALA A 2 -13.11 -12.23 -16.11
N GLN A 3 -13.47 -11.17 -15.38
CA GLN A 3 -12.57 -10.05 -15.16
C GLN A 3 -11.78 -10.27 -13.86
N TRP A 4 -10.53 -9.85 -13.86
CA TRP A 4 -9.59 -10.07 -12.75
C TRP A 4 -9.18 -8.73 -12.16
N ALA A 5 -9.15 -8.68 -10.84
CA ALA A 5 -8.50 -7.60 -10.10
C ALA A 5 -7.07 -8.03 -9.77
N TYR A 6 -6.16 -7.06 -9.77
CA TYR A 6 -4.76 -7.26 -9.45
C TYR A 6 -4.35 -6.34 -8.32
N LYS A 7 -3.46 -6.82 -7.47
CA LYS A 7 -2.86 -6.06 -6.39
C LYS A 7 -1.36 -6.27 -6.38
N VAL A 8 -0.59 -5.18 -6.34
CA VAL A 8 0.87 -5.24 -6.30
C VAL A 8 1.34 -4.73 -4.94
N VAL A 9 2.03 -5.60 -4.21
CA VAL A 9 2.53 -5.32 -2.88
C VAL A 9 4.04 -5.28 -2.91
N TYR A 10 4.61 -4.15 -2.55
CA TYR A 10 6.02 -4.04 -2.23
C TYR A 10 6.27 -4.50 -0.80
N ILE A 11 7.18 -5.45 -0.59
CA ILE A 11 7.62 -5.88 0.73
C ILE A 11 9.10 -5.60 0.88
N ASP A 12 9.45 -4.77 1.87
CA ASP A 12 10.80 -4.63 2.41
C ASP A 12 10.85 -5.37 3.77
N TYR A 13 11.59 -6.47 3.79
CA TYR A 13 11.76 -7.31 4.96
C TYR A 13 12.46 -6.60 6.13
N ARG A 14 12.96 -5.37 5.95
CA ARG A 14 13.47 -4.53 7.04
C ARG A 14 12.35 -3.91 7.88
N GLY A 15 11.09 -3.98 7.44
CA GLY A 15 9.94 -3.60 8.26
C GLY A 15 8.91 -2.70 7.59
N ARG A 16 8.82 -2.70 6.27
CA ARG A 16 7.85 -1.86 5.54
C ARG A 16 7.19 -2.68 4.45
N ILE A 17 5.86 -2.56 4.35
CA ILE A 17 5.07 -3.08 3.26
C ILE A 17 4.29 -1.91 2.67
N SER A 18 4.27 -1.78 1.34
CA SER A 18 3.47 -0.78 0.64
C SER A 18 2.56 -1.47 -0.37
N CYS A 19 1.29 -1.10 -0.38
CA CYS A 19 0.28 -1.61 -1.30
C CYS A 19 -0.60 -0.44 -1.72
N GLU A 20 -0.63 -0.13 -3.02
CA GLU A 20 -1.53 0.91 -3.57
C GLU A 20 -1.39 2.26 -2.83
N GLY A 21 -0.15 2.63 -2.45
CA GLY A 21 0.14 3.87 -1.73
C GLY A 21 -0.08 3.82 -0.21
N LEU A 22 -0.71 2.75 0.31
CA LEU A 22 -0.86 2.54 1.75
C LEU A 22 0.36 1.80 2.31
N GLU A 23 1.01 2.42 3.30
CA GLU A 23 2.15 1.81 4.00
C GLU A 23 1.74 1.14 5.31
N THR A 24 2.25 -0.07 5.52
CA THR A 24 2.20 -0.78 6.79
C THR A 24 3.62 -0.95 7.32
N LEU A 25 3.87 -0.50 8.55
CA LEU A 25 5.16 -0.61 9.21
C LEU A 25 5.15 -1.75 10.25
N ILE A 26 6.33 -2.33 10.47
CA ILE A 26 6.53 -3.35 11.50
C ILE A 26 6.46 -2.71 12.90
N ALA A 27 5.86 -3.43 13.84
CA ALA A 27 5.86 -3.09 15.26
C ALA A 27 6.91 -3.93 16.02
N ASN A 28 6.63 -4.30 17.27
CA ASN A 28 7.50 -5.19 18.06
C ASN A 28 7.30 -6.67 17.69
N GLU A 29 7.52 -7.02 16.43
CA GLU A 29 7.41 -8.40 15.93
C GLU A 29 8.60 -8.81 15.06
N ARG A 30 8.80 -10.12 14.85
CA ARG A 30 9.83 -10.63 13.93
C ARG A 30 9.47 -10.28 12.49
N ARG A 31 10.47 -9.95 11.66
CA ARG A 31 10.32 -9.60 10.23
C ARG A 31 9.53 -10.63 9.42
N SER A 32 9.82 -11.92 9.63
CA SER A 32 9.09 -13.01 8.96
C SER A 32 7.64 -13.14 9.44
N THR A 33 7.38 -12.90 10.73
CA THR A 33 6.02 -12.86 11.28
C THR A 33 5.22 -11.71 10.68
N PHE A 34 5.83 -10.53 10.57
CA PHE A 34 5.24 -9.34 9.97
C PHE A 34 4.80 -9.60 8.52
N ALA A 35 5.72 -10.07 7.67
CA ALA A 35 5.42 -10.39 6.28
C ALA A 35 4.33 -11.47 6.16
N ARG A 36 4.43 -12.54 6.96
CA ARG A 36 3.43 -13.62 6.98
C ARG A 36 2.05 -13.13 7.41
N ARG A 37 1.97 -12.27 8.44
CA ARG A 37 0.70 -11.68 8.91
C ARG A 37 0.01 -10.90 7.79
N TYR A 38 0.77 -10.06 7.09
CA TYR A 38 0.25 -9.31 5.96
C TYR A 38 -0.24 -10.22 4.82
N MET A 39 0.58 -11.20 4.40
CA MET A 39 0.19 -12.15 3.35
C MET A 39 -1.02 -13.00 3.74
N ASN A 40 -1.16 -13.37 5.02
CA ASN A 40 -2.35 -14.08 5.50
C ASN A 40 -3.63 -13.23 5.37
N THR A 41 -3.54 -11.92 5.59
CA THR A 41 -4.67 -11.00 5.37
C THR A 41 -5.10 -11.01 3.91
N LEU A 42 -4.15 -10.89 2.98
CA LEU A 42 -4.43 -10.98 1.54
C LEU A 42 -5.09 -12.32 1.17
N GLY A 43 -4.57 -13.43 1.68
CA GLY A 43 -5.15 -14.76 1.45
C GLY A 43 -6.59 -14.88 1.97
N ARG A 44 -6.90 -14.28 3.13
CA ARG A 44 -8.28 -14.23 3.69
C ARG A 44 -9.22 -13.40 2.83
N GLU A 45 -8.72 -12.38 2.15
CA GLU A 45 -9.45 -11.53 1.19
C GLU A 45 -9.60 -12.17 -0.20
N GLY A 46 -9.10 -13.40 -0.38
CA GLY A 46 -9.19 -14.15 -1.63
C GLY A 46 -8.11 -13.80 -2.66
N TRP A 47 -7.09 -13.04 -2.28
CA TRP A 47 -5.96 -12.73 -3.14
C TRP A 47 -5.00 -13.92 -3.24
N GLU A 48 -4.76 -14.37 -4.47
CA GLU A 48 -3.83 -15.44 -4.79
C GLU A 48 -2.51 -14.86 -5.30
N LEU A 49 -1.37 -15.32 -4.74
CA LEU A 49 -0.05 -14.91 -5.22
C LEU A 49 0.24 -15.52 -6.59
N VAL A 50 0.61 -14.69 -7.56
CA VAL A 50 0.88 -15.12 -8.95
C VAL A 50 2.24 -14.72 -9.48
N GLY A 51 2.96 -13.85 -8.78
CA GLY A 51 4.26 -13.42 -9.23
C GLY A 51 5.08 -12.81 -8.10
N ILE A 52 6.39 -13.01 -8.18
CA ILE A 52 7.36 -12.36 -7.30
C ILE A 52 8.43 -11.75 -8.21
N GLN A 53 8.68 -10.46 -8.07
CA GLN A 53 9.75 -9.75 -8.74
C GLN A 53 10.73 -9.21 -7.69
N PRO A 54 11.86 -9.90 -7.47
CA PRO A 54 12.91 -9.40 -6.59
C PRO A 54 13.44 -8.04 -7.05
N LEU A 55 13.69 -7.14 -6.10
CA LEU A 55 14.26 -5.82 -6.37
C LEU A 55 15.64 -5.65 -5.71
N THR A 56 15.76 -6.07 -4.45
CA THR A 56 17.02 -6.08 -3.69
C THR A 56 17.09 -7.34 -2.83
N SER A 57 18.21 -7.55 -2.12
CA SER A 57 18.37 -8.68 -1.19
C SER A 57 17.30 -8.73 -0.09
N ASN A 58 16.66 -7.60 0.23
CA ASN A 58 15.66 -7.51 1.30
C ASN A 58 14.28 -7.05 0.81
N SER A 59 14.07 -6.92 -0.51
CA SER A 59 12.80 -6.42 -1.01
C SER A 59 12.37 -7.01 -2.35
N ALA A 60 11.07 -7.19 -2.52
CA ALA A 60 10.47 -7.66 -3.76
C ALA A 60 9.05 -7.10 -3.94
N TYR A 61 8.58 -7.09 -5.19
CA TYR A 61 7.17 -6.91 -5.52
C TYR A 61 6.48 -8.27 -5.57
N TYR A 62 5.31 -8.36 -4.95
CA TYR A 62 4.45 -9.53 -4.92
C TYR A 62 3.15 -9.16 -5.65
N THR A 63 2.88 -9.84 -6.74
CA THR A 63 1.67 -9.63 -7.54
C THR A 63 0.63 -10.67 -7.14
N PHE A 64 -0.55 -10.19 -6.78
CA PHE A 64 -1.69 -11.01 -6.44
C PHE A 64 -2.83 -10.81 -7.46
N LYS A 65 -3.66 -11.83 -7.64
CA LYS A 65 -4.90 -11.75 -8.43
C LYS A 65 -6.08 -12.29 -7.64
N ARG A 66 -7.28 -11.84 -7.98
CA ARG A 66 -8.55 -12.47 -7.60
C ARG A 66 -9.63 -12.18 -8.65
N PRO A 67 -10.74 -12.96 -8.71
CA PRO A 67 -11.90 -12.56 -9.49
C PRO A 67 -12.34 -11.16 -9.07
N ALA A 68 -12.55 -10.27 -10.03
CA ALA A 68 -12.92 -8.89 -9.73
C ALA A 68 -14.30 -8.82 -9.07
N GLN A 69 -14.43 -7.93 -8.10
CA GLN A 69 -15.64 -7.62 -7.35
C GLN A 69 -16.12 -6.20 -7.69
N GLU A 70 -17.38 -5.88 -7.41
CA GLU A 70 -17.96 -4.56 -7.74
C GLU A 70 -17.14 -3.38 -7.19
N SER A 71 -16.54 -3.54 -6.00
CA SER A 71 -15.68 -2.54 -5.37
C SER A 71 -14.35 -2.29 -6.10
N ASP A 72 -13.85 -3.24 -6.88
CA ASP A 72 -12.58 -3.11 -7.62
C ASP A 72 -12.72 -2.19 -8.85
N TYR A 73 -13.96 -1.80 -9.19
CA TYR A 73 -14.29 -0.91 -10.31
C TYR A 73 -14.69 0.49 -9.89
N ALA A 74 -14.82 0.74 -8.58
CA ALA A 74 -15.08 2.07 -8.08
C ALA A 74 -13.84 2.93 -8.35
N GLU A 75 -13.97 3.93 -9.21
CA GLU A 75 -12.91 4.86 -9.53
C GLU A 75 -12.37 5.49 -8.24
N GLU A 76 -11.09 5.29 -7.96
CA GLU A 76 -10.44 5.83 -6.77
C GLU A 76 -10.53 7.36 -6.84
N ALA A 77 -11.37 7.96 -6.00
CA ALA A 77 -11.46 9.41 -5.91
C ALA A 77 -10.05 9.95 -5.66
N PRO A 78 -9.59 10.93 -6.45
CA PRO A 78 -8.20 11.37 -6.39
C PRO A 78 -7.86 11.75 -4.96
N ALA A 79 -6.78 11.14 -4.44
CA ALA A 79 -6.27 11.41 -3.10
C ALA A 79 -6.17 12.92 -2.91
N ALA A 80 -6.98 13.46 -2.00
CA ALA A 80 -6.93 14.87 -1.65
C ALA A 80 -5.50 15.18 -1.19
N SER A 81 -4.74 15.86 -2.04
CA SER A 81 -3.45 16.40 -1.67
C SER A 81 -3.70 17.39 -0.53
N SER A 82 -3.36 17.00 0.69
CA SER A 82 -3.26 17.90 1.83
C SER A 82 -2.18 18.93 1.49
N SER A 83 -2.61 20.00 0.84
CA SER A 83 -1.82 21.22 0.70
C SER A 83 -1.90 21.89 2.06
N GLU A 84 -0.88 21.68 2.88
CA GLU A 84 -0.67 22.43 4.10
C GLU A 84 -0.51 23.90 3.70
N ALA A 85 -1.58 24.68 3.89
CA ALA A 85 -1.55 26.11 3.68
C ALA A 85 -0.65 26.74 4.74
N ALA A 86 0.52 27.23 4.31
CA ALA A 86 1.38 28.07 5.15
C ALA A 86 0.60 29.33 5.57
N PRO A 87 0.48 29.65 6.86
CA PRO A 87 -0.18 30.87 7.29
C PRO A 87 0.75 32.08 7.15
N GLY A 88 0.34 33.03 6.29
CA GLY A 88 0.28 34.47 6.57
C GLY A 88 1.58 35.24 6.77
N GLY A 89 1.90 36.14 5.84
CA GLY A 89 2.99 37.13 5.88
C GLY A 89 2.85 38.25 6.93
N PRO A 90 3.78 39.23 6.93
CA PRO A 90 4.09 40.08 8.09
C PRO A 90 3.07 41.20 8.33
N THR A 91 2.68 41.39 9.58
CA THR A 91 1.91 42.54 10.07
C THR A 91 2.75 43.82 9.94
N VAL A 92 2.27 44.79 9.15
CA VAL A 92 2.77 46.18 9.20
C VAL A 92 1.82 46.96 10.11
N GLU A 93 2.25 47.25 11.34
CA GLU A 93 1.60 48.26 12.18
C GLU A 93 1.98 49.64 11.66
N THR A 94 0.96 50.44 11.33
CA THR A 94 1.14 51.88 11.05
C THR A 94 0.62 52.64 12.27
N ALA A 95 1.48 53.44 12.88
CA ALA A 95 1.14 54.43 13.90
C ALA A 95 1.49 55.83 13.36
#